data_AF-A0ABD0TQ37-F1
#
_entry.id   AF-A0ABD0TQ37-F1
#
_cell.length_a   1.000
_cell.length_b   1.000
_cell.length_c   1.000
_cell.angle_alpha   90.00
_cell.angle_beta   90.00
_cell.angle_gamma   90.00
#
_symmetry.space_group_name_H-M   'P 1'
#
loop_
_entity.id
_entity.type
_entity.pdbx_description
1 polymer ?
#
loop_
_entity_poly.entity_id
_entity_poly.type
_entity_poly.pdbx_seq_one_letter_code
_entity_poly.pdbx_strand_id
1 'polypeptide(L)'
;MWSLFGILCVTGFALALPLSKNSATPPLVTIEGQGTVSGSVADGEYFEFYGIPYADSTAGSHRFKAPLPPPTFTETFVANRKGIKCVRPLGQGFEGTEDCLVADVFTPTLDRESKLPVVVWVKGREFEANERELSFENFVSEDLVVVTLNFRESILGYLCLGTETAPGNAGLKDIIAGLKWVKANIEQFGGDPEAITLIGHGSGAAAVDLITLSPMAEGLITRAIAQSGNALSPWAVSRDNLKYAAQVAEALGHTIENIEDLSELFSREISVSALMGVINELDLTDNSFAFAPCVEREDLDNEEPFLVKTPFEIISQGEFLPIPLITGFVDKEGTIRAEEISDSAWLRRMDNSFEEFLQVDLAFENDDDKTKVVENIRQFYFDGQPISQNAALNYNGDTMIIVSAIREAWLRSVSDQSTAPIYLYQFSYKGTLGEPLVGPIKVESAAHSEELAYLFYDVPLITDTDEIPEMDLRIRDVMIERWTNFVKTGNPTSRTSQTVWQPFTNETPRYLHILGTEEEAATRLESNSVDPHSDLKKFWDEIYAEHFLDAENSWSVQVKDDDDNTELVEENPTAAPDDNATDPPTTPSGDDDDPTTTPAPSSASTAVGYTFLIISAYALLDKFHIIQLLL
;
A
#
# COMPACT_ATOMS: atom_id res chain seq x y z
N MET A 1 55.23 18.92 -71.07
CA MET A 1 56.32 18.11 -70.50
C MET A 1 56.41 18.42 -69.01
N TRP A 2 56.14 17.42 -68.17
CA TRP A 2 56.78 17.17 -66.86
C TRP A 2 56.89 18.34 -65.86
N SER A 3 56.04 18.32 -64.83
CA SER A 3 56.41 17.83 -63.48
C SER A 3 55.57 18.47 -62.38
N LEU A 4 55.00 17.61 -61.54
CA LEU A 4 54.28 17.91 -60.30
C LEU A 4 55.22 18.53 -59.24
N PHE A 5 54.72 19.54 -58.51
CA PHE A 5 54.84 19.67 -57.04
C PHE A 5 53.83 20.75 -56.60
N GLY A 6 52.68 20.32 -56.11
CA GLY A 6 51.67 21.19 -55.50
C GLY A 6 51.59 20.91 -54.01
N ILE A 7 52.01 21.89 -53.21
CA ILE A 7 51.90 21.89 -51.75
C ILE A 7 50.41 21.99 -51.39
N LEU A 8 49.88 21.02 -50.65
CA LEU A 8 48.53 21.08 -50.08
C LEU A 8 48.56 22.03 -48.87
N CYS A 9 47.92 23.20 -48.99
CA CYS A 9 47.55 24.03 -47.84
C CYS A 9 46.42 23.34 -47.07
N VAL A 10 46.72 22.82 -45.88
CA VAL A 10 45.68 22.42 -44.91
C VAL A 10 45.25 23.68 -44.16
N THR A 11 44.11 24.25 -44.56
CA THR A 11 43.40 25.27 -43.76
C THR A 11 42.75 24.57 -42.57
N GLY A 12 43.27 24.81 -41.37
CA GLY A 12 42.67 24.35 -40.12
C GLY A 12 41.35 25.09 -39.86
N PHE A 13 40.23 24.39 -40.01
CA PHE A 13 38.97 24.77 -39.37
C PHE A 13 39.10 24.38 -37.90
N ALA A 14 39.36 25.35 -37.03
CA ALA A 14 39.15 25.18 -35.60
C ALA A 14 37.64 25.12 -35.36
N LEU A 15 37.09 23.92 -35.15
CA LEU A 15 35.78 23.77 -34.51
C LEU A 15 35.92 24.34 -33.09
N ALA A 16 35.45 25.57 -32.89
CA ALA A 16 35.14 26.05 -31.56
C ALA A 16 33.90 25.28 -31.07
N LEU A 17 34.13 24.22 -30.29
CA LEU A 17 33.09 23.65 -29.45
C LEU A 17 32.53 24.77 -28.56
N PRO A 18 31.21 24.97 -28.49
CA PRO A 18 30.67 25.91 -27.52
C PRO A 18 31.02 25.38 -26.13
N LEU A 19 31.83 26.13 -25.39
CA LEU A 19 31.98 25.94 -23.96
C LEU A 19 30.57 26.08 -23.36
N SER A 20 30.03 24.97 -22.88
CA SER A 20 28.84 24.94 -22.04
C SER A 20 29.05 25.94 -20.90
N LYS A 21 28.16 26.93 -20.85
CA LYS A 21 28.08 27.93 -19.80
C LYS A 21 27.14 27.38 -18.73
N ASN A 22 27.73 26.80 -17.69
CA ASN A 22 27.31 26.80 -16.27
C ASN A 22 27.72 25.47 -15.63
N SER A 23 28.95 25.37 -15.11
CA SER A 23 29.17 24.49 -13.95
C SER A 23 28.72 25.29 -12.72
N ALA A 24 27.41 25.37 -12.48
CA ALA A 24 26.94 25.76 -11.17
C ALA A 24 27.57 24.79 -10.15
N THR A 25 28.09 25.33 -9.04
CA THR A 25 28.59 24.46 -7.97
C THR A 25 27.39 23.65 -7.47
N PRO A 26 27.46 22.31 -7.37
CA PRO A 26 26.32 21.53 -6.95
C PRO A 26 25.89 21.95 -5.54
N PRO A 27 24.57 21.96 -5.24
CA PRO A 27 24.07 22.27 -3.91
C PRO A 27 24.61 21.26 -2.90
N LEU A 28 25.13 21.76 -1.78
CA LEU A 28 25.66 20.94 -0.69
C LEU A 28 24.83 21.14 0.56
N VAL A 29 24.44 20.04 1.20
CA VAL A 29 23.72 20.01 2.48
C VAL A 29 24.52 19.13 3.44
N THR A 30 24.68 19.56 4.69
CA THR A 30 25.33 18.75 5.73
C THR A 30 24.29 18.21 6.68
N ILE A 31 24.18 16.89 6.73
CA ILE A 31 23.25 16.15 7.57
C ILE A 31 23.99 15.77 8.86
N GLU A 32 23.44 16.18 10.00
CA GLU A 32 24.08 15.96 11.29
C GLU A 32 24.19 14.46 11.60
N GLY A 33 25.37 14.00 11.99
CA GLY A 33 25.64 12.59 12.25
C GLY A 33 25.77 11.71 11.01
N GLN A 34 25.41 12.19 9.81
CA GLN A 34 25.45 11.39 8.58
C GLN A 34 26.50 11.86 7.57
N GLY A 35 26.80 13.15 7.47
CA GLY A 35 27.82 13.70 6.56
C GLY A 35 27.26 14.66 5.52
N THR A 36 28.08 15.06 4.54
CA THR A 36 27.68 16.01 3.50
C THR A 36 27.09 15.28 2.28
N VAL A 37 25.97 15.78 1.78
CA VAL A 37 25.31 15.33 0.56
C VAL A 37 25.38 16.42 -0.52
N SER A 38 25.52 16.01 -1.77
CA SER A 38 25.56 16.87 -2.95
C SER A 38 24.37 16.54 -3.86
N GLY A 39 23.53 17.53 -4.15
CA GLY A 39 22.36 17.38 -5.03
C GLY A 39 22.56 18.00 -6.41
N SER A 40 21.45 18.28 -7.09
CA SER A 40 21.36 18.99 -8.37
C SER A 40 20.29 20.09 -8.32
N VAL A 41 20.27 20.94 -9.34
CA VAL A 41 19.20 21.92 -9.59
C VAL A 41 18.38 21.39 -10.76
N ALA A 42 17.07 21.24 -10.57
CA ALA A 42 16.12 20.86 -11.61
C ALA A 42 15.89 22.01 -12.61
N ASP A 43 15.35 21.69 -13.78
CA ASP A 43 15.01 22.69 -14.80
C ASP A 43 13.93 23.69 -14.33
N GLY A 44 13.07 23.28 -13.38
CA GLY A 44 12.09 24.13 -12.69
C GLY A 44 12.67 25.04 -11.58
N GLU A 45 14.00 25.24 -11.56
CA GLU A 45 14.73 26.10 -10.61
C GLU A 45 14.65 25.71 -9.12
N TYR A 46 14.33 24.44 -8.82
CA TYR A 46 14.37 23.88 -7.46
C TYR A 46 15.54 22.88 -7.27
N PHE A 47 15.82 22.51 -6.02
CA PHE A 47 16.89 21.58 -5.67
C PHE A 47 16.39 20.15 -5.53
N GLU A 48 17.18 19.20 -5.99
CA GLU A 48 16.90 17.76 -5.93
C GLU A 48 18.05 16.99 -5.28
N PHE A 49 17.71 16.06 -4.40
CA PHE A 49 18.66 15.12 -3.81
C PHE A 49 18.04 13.72 -3.88
N TYR A 50 18.65 12.82 -4.62
CA TYR A 50 18.12 11.47 -4.83
C TYR A 50 18.90 10.40 -4.07
N GLY A 51 18.17 9.46 -3.49
CA GLY A 51 18.69 8.22 -2.97
C GLY A 51 19.52 8.37 -1.70
N ILE A 52 19.19 9.32 -0.82
CA ILE A 52 19.86 9.47 0.47
C ILE A 52 19.38 8.33 1.40
N PRO A 53 20.25 7.42 1.86
CA PRO A 53 19.81 6.34 2.75
C PRO A 53 19.35 6.92 4.10
N TYR A 54 18.10 6.64 4.48
CA TYR A 54 17.57 7.03 5.80
C TYR A 54 17.70 5.90 6.83
N ALA A 55 18.05 4.70 6.37
CA ALA A 55 18.32 3.50 7.17
C ALA A 55 19.42 2.65 6.51
N ASP A 56 19.97 1.69 7.24
CA ASP A 56 20.93 0.72 6.70
C ASP A 56 20.26 -0.30 5.76
N SER A 57 21.08 -1.04 5.02
CA SER A 57 20.62 -2.11 4.13
C SER A 57 19.80 -3.16 4.88
N THR A 58 18.69 -3.59 4.28
CA THR A 58 17.81 -4.59 4.88
C THR A 58 18.23 -6.02 4.59
N ALA A 59 19.27 -6.26 3.79
CA ALA A 59 19.66 -7.63 3.43
C ALA A 59 20.25 -8.43 4.62
N GLY A 60 20.32 -9.74 4.46
CA GLY A 60 20.95 -10.64 5.44
C GLY A 60 20.08 -10.91 6.67
N SER A 61 20.69 -10.95 7.86
CA SER A 61 20.01 -11.38 9.10
C SER A 61 18.94 -10.40 9.62
N HIS A 62 18.84 -9.20 9.05
CA HIS A 62 17.85 -8.17 9.41
C HIS A 62 16.72 -8.05 8.38
N ARG A 63 16.65 -8.98 7.41
CA ARG A 63 15.70 -8.96 6.28
C ARG A 63 14.24 -8.74 6.65
N PHE A 64 13.78 -9.31 7.74
CA PHE A 64 12.38 -9.23 8.19
C PHE A 64 12.20 -8.45 9.50
N LYS A 65 13.24 -7.70 9.93
CA LYS A 65 13.26 -6.95 11.19
C LYS A 65 13.17 -5.45 10.96
N ALA A 66 12.98 -4.68 12.03
CA ALA A 66 13.07 -3.22 11.99
C ALA A 66 14.38 -2.73 11.35
N PRO A 67 14.37 -1.61 10.61
CA PRO A 67 15.57 -1.08 9.96
C PRO A 67 16.60 -0.59 10.98
N LEU A 68 17.89 -0.71 10.63
CA LEU A 68 18.98 -0.15 11.42
C LEU A 68 19.24 1.32 11.07
N PRO A 69 19.91 2.10 11.93
CA PRO A 69 20.24 3.50 11.68
C PRO A 69 21.00 3.72 10.35
N PRO A 70 20.87 4.90 9.73
CA PRO A 70 21.50 5.18 8.43
C PRO A 70 23.03 5.12 8.47
N PRO A 71 23.69 4.76 7.34
CA PRO A 71 25.14 4.78 7.24
C PRO A 71 25.68 6.22 7.24
N THR A 72 26.91 6.39 7.73
CA THR A 72 27.63 7.68 7.75
C THR A 72 28.61 7.81 6.58
N PHE A 73 28.77 9.02 6.05
CA PHE A 73 29.66 9.34 4.94
C PHE A 73 30.87 10.16 5.42
N THR A 74 32.08 9.66 5.13
CA THR A 74 33.33 10.42 5.34
C THR A 74 33.61 11.37 4.18
N GLU A 75 33.22 10.97 2.97
CA GLU A 75 33.30 11.78 1.75
C GLU A 75 31.91 12.31 1.39
N THR A 76 31.84 13.37 0.57
CA THR A 76 30.56 13.91 0.11
C THR A 76 29.77 12.84 -0.67
N PHE A 77 28.58 12.50 -0.19
CA PHE A 77 27.66 11.59 -0.86
C PHE A 77 27.00 12.30 -2.05
N VAL A 78 27.11 11.73 -3.25
CA VAL A 78 26.46 12.28 -4.44
C VAL A 78 25.04 11.74 -4.52
N ALA A 79 24.06 12.58 -4.23
CA ALA A 79 22.64 12.24 -4.17
C ALA A 79 21.99 12.30 -5.56
N ASN A 80 22.38 11.36 -6.43
CA ASN A 80 21.91 11.25 -7.82
C ASN A 80 21.38 9.86 -8.18
N ARG A 81 21.13 9.00 -7.18
CA ARG A 81 20.65 7.63 -7.40
C ARG A 81 19.12 7.61 -7.63
N LYS A 82 18.68 8.00 -8.82
CA LYS A 82 17.26 7.99 -9.20
C LYS A 82 16.73 6.55 -9.38
N GLY A 83 15.42 6.36 -9.21
CA GLY A 83 14.71 5.14 -9.60
C GLY A 83 15.02 3.88 -8.77
N ILE A 84 15.55 4.04 -7.55
CA ILE A 84 15.68 2.91 -6.62
C ILE A 84 14.29 2.44 -6.25
N LYS A 85 14.07 1.13 -6.30
CA LYS A 85 12.82 0.47 -5.88
C LYS A 85 13.14 -0.65 -4.90
N CYS A 86 12.28 -0.84 -3.91
CA CYS A 86 12.32 -2.03 -3.08
C CYS A 86 11.86 -3.26 -3.88
N VAL A 87 12.31 -4.44 -3.45
CA VAL A 87 11.92 -5.70 -4.10
C VAL A 87 10.41 -5.88 -4.04
N ARG A 88 9.81 -6.17 -5.20
CA ARG A 88 8.37 -6.45 -5.30
C ARG A 88 8.01 -7.40 -6.44
N PRO A 89 6.90 -8.15 -6.31
CA PRO A 89 6.39 -9.04 -7.36
C PRO A 89 5.65 -8.28 -8.47
N LEU A 90 5.77 -8.75 -9.71
CA LEU A 90 5.17 -8.16 -10.93
C LEU A 90 4.10 -9.04 -11.60
N GLY A 91 3.62 -10.10 -10.94
CA GLY A 91 2.81 -11.16 -11.56
C GLY A 91 3.64 -12.14 -12.39
N GLN A 92 4.68 -11.65 -13.08
CA GLN A 92 5.77 -12.45 -13.62
C GLN A 92 7.13 -11.86 -13.26
N GLY A 93 7.94 -12.61 -12.52
CA GLY A 93 9.24 -12.14 -12.05
C GLY A 93 9.14 -11.10 -10.93
N PHE A 94 10.14 -10.24 -10.84
CA PHE A 94 10.24 -9.20 -9.81
C PHE A 94 11.13 -8.05 -10.30
N GLU A 95 11.07 -6.93 -9.60
CA GLU A 95 12.04 -5.83 -9.75
C GLU A 95 12.54 -5.35 -8.39
N GLY A 96 13.47 -4.39 -8.39
CA GLY A 96 13.97 -3.73 -7.19
C GLY A 96 15.16 -4.41 -6.52
N THR A 97 15.57 -3.87 -5.37
CA THR A 97 16.72 -4.31 -4.57
C THR A 97 16.38 -4.32 -3.08
N GLU A 98 17.08 -5.11 -2.28
CA GLU A 98 16.92 -5.11 -0.80
C GLU A 98 17.61 -3.89 -0.16
N ASP A 99 18.61 -3.32 -0.82
CA ASP A 99 19.23 -2.05 -0.42
C ASP A 99 18.45 -0.87 -1.00
N CYS A 100 17.25 -0.65 -0.46
CA CYS A 100 16.26 0.28 -1.03
C CYS A 100 15.77 1.38 -0.10
N LEU A 101 16.15 1.40 1.19
CA LEU A 101 15.66 2.37 2.18
C LEU A 101 16.30 3.74 2.01
N VAL A 102 15.82 4.46 1.01
CA VAL A 102 16.30 5.78 0.60
C VAL A 102 15.19 6.82 0.58
N ALA A 103 15.60 8.07 0.74
CA ALA A 103 14.78 9.25 0.61
C ALA A 103 15.24 10.10 -0.57
N ASP A 104 14.28 10.63 -1.34
CA ASP A 104 14.53 11.73 -2.26
C ASP A 104 13.97 13.02 -1.66
N VAL A 105 14.67 14.14 -1.82
CA VAL A 105 14.25 15.45 -1.30
C VAL A 105 14.19 16.46 -2.45
N PHE A 106 13.06 17.14 -2.56
CA PHE A 106 12.76 18.19 -3.52
C PHE A 106 12.42 19.47 -2.74
N THR A 107 13.14 20.57 -2.99
CA THR A 107 12.97 21.80 -2.21
C THR A 107 13.22 23.06 -3.04
N PRO A 108 12.41 24.12 -2.90
CA PRO A 108 12.62 25.37 -3.63
C PRO A 108 13.79 26.21 -3.06
N THR A 109 14.25 25.92 -1.84
CA THR A 109 15.28 26.71 -1.15
C THR A 109 16.11 25.87 -0.18
N LEU A 110 17.38 26.23 0.01
CA LEU A 110 18.25 25.66 1.03
C LEU A 110 18.44 26.61 2.23
N ASP A 111 17.65 27.69 2.30
CA ASP A 111 17.63 28.57 3.46
C ASP A 111 16.85 27.93 4.60
N ARG A 112 17.57 27.51 5.64
CA ARG A 112 17.05 26.87 6.85
C ARG A 112 16.02 27.72 7.60
N GLU A 113 16.08 29.04 7.46
CA GLU A 113 15.16 29.96 8.13
C GLU A 113 13.79 30.03 7.42
N SER A 114 13.67 29.45 6.21
CA SER A 114 12.41 29.45 5.45
C SER A 114 11.31 28.65 6.13
N LYS A 115 11.68 27.54 6.80
CA LYS A 115 10.77 26.66 7.55
C LYS A 115 9.50 26.33 6.76
N LEU A 116 9.69 25.78 5.57
CA LEU A 116 8.60 25.44 4.67
C LEU A 116 7.87 24.17 5.14
N PRO A 117 6.53 24.08 5.01
CA PRO A 117 5.81 22.85 5.32
C PRO A 117 6.33 21.67 4.48
N VAL A 118 6.38 20.50 5.11
CA VAL A 118 7.00 19.30 4.54
C VAL A 118 5.91 18.30 4.17
N VAL A 119 5.94 17.84 2.94
CA VAL A 119 5.18 16.68 2.46
C VAL A 119 6.09 15.47 2.46
N VAL A 120 5.66 14.39 3.10
CA VAL A 120 6.29 13.07 2.96
C VAL A 120 5.35 12.19 2.15
N TRP A 121 5.78 11.79 0.96
CA TRP A 121 5.03 10.93 0.05
C TRP A 121 5.38 9.46 0.28
N VAL A 122 4.36 8.68 0.66
CA VAL A 122 4.40 7.22 0.79
C VAL A 122 3.80 6.62 -0.47
N LYS A 123 4.67 6.12 -1.35
CA LYS A 123 4.27 5.60 -2.65
C LYS A 123 3.66 4.20 -2.51
N GLY A 124 2.43 4.01 -3.01
CA GLY A 124 1.78 2.69 -3.12
C GLY A 124 2.25 1.88 -4.33
N ARG A 125 2.00 0.56 -4.32
CA ARG A 125 2.39 -0.38 -5.39
C ARG A 125 1.79 -0.05 -6.75
N GLU A 126 0.58 0.50 -6.77
CA GLU A 126 -0.27 0.64 -7.96
C GLU A 126 0.27 1.69 -8.95
N PHE A 127 1.26 2.49 -8.53
CA PHE A 127 1.67 3.68 -9.25
C PHE A 127 2.61 3.45 -10.45
N GLU A 128 3.16 2.26 -10.64
CA GLU A 128 4.28 2.07 -11.58
C GLU A 128 3.96 1.32 -12.87
N ALA A 129 2.68 1.03 -13.12
CA ALA A 129 2.25 0.31 -14.32
C ALA A 129 2.49 1.07 -15.64
N ASN A 130 2.65 2.40 -15.59
CA ASN A 130 2.66 3.24 -16.79
C ASN A 130 4.00 3.95 -17.06
N GLU A 131 5.09 3.59 -16.38
CA GLU A 131 6.45 4.16 -16.54
C GLU A 131 6.57 5.71 -16.43
N ARG A 132 5.48 6.44 -16.13
CA ARG A 132 5.50 7.90 -15.93
C ARG A 132 6.05 8.22 -14.55
N GLU A 133 7.16 8.97 -14.52
CA GLU A 133 7.72 9.48 -13.27
C GLU A 133 6.80 10.54 -12.66
N LEU A 134 6.59 10.47 -11.34
CA LEU A 134 5.95 11.55 -10.58
C LEU A 134 6.82 12.81 -10.65
N SER A 135 6.19 13.93 -10.96
CA SER A 135 6.76 15.25 -10.72
C SER A 135 6.21 15.83 -9.42
N PHE A 136 7.10 16.38 -8.61
CA PHE A 136 6.75 17.10 -7.40
C PHE A 136 6.76 18.62 -7.60
N GLU A 137 6.93 19.09 -8.84
CA GLU A 137 7.02 20.51 -9.17
C GLU A 137 5.77 21.29 -8.74
N ASN A 138 4.57 20.71 -8.88
CA ASN A 138 3.32 21.35 -8.45
C ASN A 138 3.31 21.66 -6.93
N PHE A 139 3.96 20.83 -6.12
CA PHE A 139 4.08 21.05 -4.67
C PHE A 139 5.22 22.01 -4.35
N VAL A 140 6.37 21.84 -5.02
CA VAL A 140 7.55 22.70 -4.81
C VAL A 140 7.28 24.15 -5.22
N SER A 141 6.53 24.35 -6.32
CA SER A 141 6.07 25.66 -6.78
C SER A 141 5.12 26.36 -5.81
N GLU A 142 4.55 25.60 -4.87
CA GLU A 142 3.69 26.07 -3.80
C GLU A 142 4.46 26.27 -2.48
N ASP A 143 5.78 26.46 -2.53
CA ASP A 143 6.65 26.66 -1.36
C ASP A 143 6.58 25.48 -0.36
N LEU A 144 6.58 24.25 -0.87
CA LEU A 144 6.62 23.03 -0.06
C LEU A 144 7.92 22.27 -0.28
N VAL A 145 8.41 21.63 0.78
CA VAL A 145 9.47 20.62 0.67
C VAL A 145 8.81 19.26 0.52
N VAL A 146 9.21 18.50 -0.49
CA VAL A 146 8.69 17.14 -0.70
C VAL A 146 9.79 16.13 -0.42
N VAL A 147 9.47 15.11 0.36
CA VAL A 147 10.32 13.94 0.61
C VAL A 147 9.58 12.70 0.14
N THR A 148 10.20 11.87 -0.67
CA THR A 148 9.70 10.51 -0.96
C THR A 148 10.43 9.51 -0.08
N LEU A 149 9.74 8.46 0.36
CA LEU A 149 10.36 7.35 1.09
C LEU A 149 10.09 6.04 0.36
N ASN A 150 11.15 5.30 0.08
CA ASN A 150 11.04 3.89 -0.27
C ASN A 150 10.95 3.05 1.00
N PHE A 151 10.14 2.01 1.04
CA PHE A 151 10.00 1.11 2.18
C PHE A 151 9.80 -0.33 1.68
N ARG A 152 10.15 -1.34 2.48
CA ARG A 152 10.00 -2.74 2.05
C ARG A 152 8.53 -3.09 1.81
N GLU A 153 8.31 -3.84 0.73
CA GLU A 153 7.00 -4.33 0.32
C GLU A 153 6.93 -5.86 0.42
N SER A 154 5.73 -6.42 0.20
CA SER A 154 5.50 -7.86 0.10
C SER A 154 6.04 -8.62 1.31
N ILE A 155 6.47 -9.87 1.14
CA ILE A 155 7.01 -10.70 2.23
C ILE A 155 8.21 -10.05 2.94
N LEU A 156 8.99 -9.20 2.25
CA LEU A 156 10.16 -8.57 2.88
C LEU A 156 9.76 -7.49 3.88
N GLY A 157 8.67 -6.77 3.61
CA GLY A 157 8.12 -5.75 4.52
C GLY A 157 7.15 -6.31 5.55
N TYR A 158 6.49 -7.43 5.23
CA TYR A 158 5.28 -7.85 5.94
C TYR A 158 5.24 -9.34 6.30
N LEU A 159 6.37 -10.06 6.28
CA LEU A 159 6.44 -11.34 6.99
C LEU A 159 6.21 -11.09 8.48
N CYS A 160 5.15 -11.70 9.00
CA CYS A 160 4.73 -11.54 10.39
C CYS A 160 4.56 -12.92 11.01
N LEU A 161 5.55 -13.34 11.79
CA LEU A 161 5.50 -14.60 12.54
C LEU A 161 5.24 -14.36 14.02
N GLY A 162 5.39 -13.13 14.53
CA GLY A 162 5.36 -12.90 15.97
C GLY A 162 6.53 -13.61 16.68
N THR A 163 7.70 -13.67 16.03
CA THR A 163 8.94 -14.20 16.59
C THR A 163 10.08 -13.21 16.36
N GLU A 164 11.20 -13.33 17.06
CA GLU A 164 12.35 -12.44 16.88
C GLU A 164 12.90 -12.43 15.44
N THR A 165 12.69 -13.50 14.66
CA THR A 165 13.13 -13.58 13.26
C THR A 165 12.33 -12.62 12.37
N ALA A 166 11.01 -12.56 12.58
CA ALA A 166 10.09 -11.74 11.82
C ALA A 166 8.95 -11.25 12.75
N PRO A 167 9.21 -10.21 13.56
CA PRO A 167 8.24 -9.68 14.52
C PRO A 167 6.96 -9.19 13.84
N GLY A 168 7.11 -8.64 12.63
CA GLY A 168 6.04 -8.06 11.84
C GLY A 168 6.34 -6.61 11.45
N ASN A 169 5.54 -6.10 10.51
CA ASN A 169 5.45 -4.68 10.15
C ASN A 169 6.78 -3.99 9.81
N ALA A 170 7.76 -4.73 9.27
CA ALA A 170 9.07 -4.17 8.92
C ALA A 170 8.95 -3.00 7.92
N GLY A 171 8.05 -3.09 6.94
CA GLY A 171 7.75 -2.01 5.99
C GLY A 171 7.15 -0.75 6.62
N LEU A 172 6.29 -0.88 7.64
CA LEU A 172 5.78 0.30 8.38
C LEU A 172 6.85 0.89 9.30
N LYS A 173 7.69 0.04 9.91
CA LYS A 173 8.85 0.47 10.70
C LYS A 173 9.90 1.17 9.83
N ASP A 174 10.02 0.82 8.55
CA ASP A 174 10.81 1.56 7.56
C ASP A 174 10.30 3.00 7.39
N ILE A 175 8.98 3.18 7.21
CA ILE A 175 8.38 4.51 7.10
C ILE A 175 8.58 5.30 8.40
N ILE A 176 8.43 4.68 9.57
CA ILE A 176 8.72 5.33 10.86
C ILE A 176 10.18 5.77 10.95
N ALA A 177 11.14 4.94 10.53
CA ALA A 177 12.55 5.32 10.50
C ALA A 177 12.81 6.49 9.54
N GLY A 178 12.18 6.47 8.37
CA GLY A 178 12.21 7.58 7.41
C GLY A 178 11.63 8.87 8.00
N LEU A 179 10.51 8.80 8.70
CA LEU A 179 9.90 9.97 9.37
C LEU A 179 10.78 10.52 10.50
N LYS A 180 11.40 9.64 11.30
CA LYS A 180 12.40 10.04 12.30
C LYS A 180 13.59 10.75 11.64
N TRP A 181 14.06 10.24 10.50
CA TRP A 181 15.11 10.87 9.72
C TRP A 181 14.69 12.24 9.15
N VAL A 182 13.48 12.35 8.60
CA VAL A 182 12.94 13.63 8.09
C VAL A 182 12.85 14.64 9.24
N LYS A 183 12.23 14.27 10.37
CA LYS A 183 12.11 15.14 11.55
C LYS A 183 13.46 15.67 12.03
N ALA A 184 14.50 14.84 12.02
CA ALA A 184 15.83 15.21 12.46
C ALA A 184 16.59 16.11 11.46
N ASN A 185 16.32 15.98 10.15
CA ASN A 185 17.22 16.50 9.12
C ASN A 185 16.60 17.51 8.16
N ILE A 186 15.27 17.59 8.03
CA ILE A 186 14.62 18.35 6.96
C ILE A 186 14.84 19.85 7.03
N GLU A 187 15.17 20.38 8.22
CA GLU A 187 15.60 21.77 8.38
C GLU A 187 16.81 22.11 7.50
N GLN A 188 17.75 21.18 7.32
CA GLN A 188 18.93 21.41 6.48
C GLN A 188 18.57 21.57 4.99
N PHE A 189 17.36 21.19 4.61
CA PHE A 189 16.80 21.32 3.26
C PHE A 189 15.74 22.44 3.18
N GLY A 190 15.65 23.32 4.18
CA GLY A 190 14.71 24.45 4.23
C GLY A 190 13.32 24.11 4.78
N GLY A 191 13.06 22.86 5.15
CA GLY A 191 11.77 22.41 5.68
C GLY A 191 11.57 22.70 7.17
N ASP A 192 10.31 22.71 7.60
CA ASP A 192 9.92 22.80 9.00
C ASP A 192 9.69 21.39 9.59
N PRO A 193 10.54 20.92 10.53
CA PRO A 193 10.31 19.64 11.19
C PRO A 193 9.02 19.63 12.02
N GLU A 194 8.44 20.78 12.37
CA GLU A 194 7.19 20.88 13.12
C GLU A 194 5.94 20.97 12.22
N ALA A 195 6.09 20.84 10.89
CA ALA A 195 4.97 20.90 9.94
C ALA A 195 5.08 19.80 8.87
N ILE A 196 5.14 18.55 9.33
CA ILE A 196 5.21 17.36 8.45
C ILE A 196 3.80 16.83 8.18
N THR A 197 3.45 16.71 6.89
CA THR A 197 2.22 16.08 6.41
C THR A 197 2.56 14.80 5.66
N LEU A 198 1.98 13.68 6.07
CA LEU A 198 2.15 12.40 5.40
C LEU A 198 1.05 12.23 4.33
N ILE A 199 1.42 11.86 3.10
CA ILE A 199 0.48 11.68 1.98
C ILE A 199 0.74 10.32 1.34
N GLY A 200 -0.30 9.55 1.05
CA GLY A 200 -0.19 8.30 0.31
C GLY A 200 -1.42 8.01 -0.53
N HIS A 201 -1.27 7.05 -1.45
CA HIS A 201 -2.34 6.51 -2.29
C HIS A 201 -2.37 4.98 -2.23
N GLY A 202 -3.56 4.36 -2.31
CA GLY A 202 -3.71 2.91 -2.37
C GLY A 202 -3.06 2.22 -1.18
N SER A 203 -2.19 1.24 -1.42
CA SER A 203 -1.38 0.60 -0.37
C SER A 203 -0.54 1.58 0.46
N GLY A 204 -0.05 2.67 -0.16
CA GLY A 204 0.61 3.76 0.55
C GLY A 204 -0.36 4.54 1.45
N ALA A 205 -1.60 4.76 1.02
CA ALA A 205 -2.63 5.42 1.83
C ALA A 205 -3.04 4.60 3.05
N ALA A 206 -3.20 3.28 2.90
CA ALA A 206 -3.43 2.39 4.04
C ALA A 206 -2.26 2.44 5.03
N ALA A 207 -1.02 2.46 4.55
CA ALA A 207 0.15 2.65 5.41
C ALA A 207 0.14 4.01 6.12
N VAL A 208 -0.17 5.11 5.42
CA VAL A 208 -0.34 6.45 6.02
C VAL A 208 -1.37 6.43 7.13
N ASP A 209 -2.51 5.78 6.88
CA ASP A 209 -3.60 5.72 7.84
C ASP A 209 -3.23 4.88 9.08
N LEU A 210 -2.63 3.71 8.87
CA LEU A 210 -2.07 2.86 9.94
C LEU A 210 -1.00 3.59 10.78
N ILE A 211 -0.19 4.45 10.17
CA ILE A 211 0.76 5.31 10.90
C ILE A 211 0.03 6.28 11.82
N THR A 212 -1.15 6.77 11.46
CA THR A 212 -1.97 7.60 12.36
C THR A 212 -2.53 6.84 13.56
N LEU A 213 -2.54 5.50 13.51
CA LEU A 213 -3.00 4.62 14.58
C LEU A 213 -1.86 4.17 15.51
N SER A 214 -0.60 4.34 15.11
CA SER A 214 0.55 3.84 15.87
C SER A 214 1.14 4.89 16.82
N PRO A 215 1.37 4.56 18.10
CA PRO A 215 2.10 5.42 19.02
C PRO A 215 3.52 5.76 18.55
N MET A 216 4.14 4.91 17.71
CA MET A 216 5.48 5.15 17.16
C MET A 216 5.57 6.44 16.32
N ALA A 217 4.43 6.95 15.84
CA ALA A 217 4.33 8.13 15.01
C ALA A 217 4.07 9.43 15.81
N GLU A 218 3.92 9.35 17.13
CA GLU A 218 3.66 10.51 17.97
C GLU A 218 4.76 11.57 17.83
N GLY A 219 4.37 12.81 17.51
CA GLY A 219 5.28 13.94 17.30
C GLY A 219 6.07 13.93 15.98
N LEU A 220 5.94 12.88 15.15
CA LEU A 220 6.59 12.79 13.84
C LEU A 220 5.79 13.46 12.73
N ILE A 221 4.46 13.37 12.79
CA ILE A 221 3.55 13.92 11.79
C ILE A 221 2.51 14.83 12.44
N THR A 222 2.05 15.82 11.67
CA THR A 222 1.06 16.80 12.13
C THR A 222 -0.27 16.72 11.41
N ARG A 223 -0.28 16.08 10.23
CA ARG A 223 -1.42 15.94 9.31
C ARG A 223 -1.21 14.69 8.45
N ALA A 224 -2.31 14.14 7.95
CA ALA A 224 -2.28 13.01 7.03
C ALA A 224 -3.26 13.19 5.85
N ILE A 225 -2.91 12.63 4.70
CA ILE A 225 -3.78 12.50 3.53
C ILE A 225 -3.70 11.05 3.03
N ALA A 226 -4.80 10.32 3.13
CA ALA A 226 -4.92 8.91 2.72
C ALA A 226 -5.91 8.78 1.55
N GLN A 227 -5.39 8.63 0.34
CA GLN A 227 -6.18 8.61 -0.90
C GLN A 227 -6.45 7.17 -1.36
N SER A 228 -7.71 6.80 -1.52
CA SER A 228 -8.10 5.52 -2.13
C SER A 228 -7.51 4.30 -1.38
N GLY A 229 -7.42 4.40 -0.06
CA GLY A 229 -6.92 3.38 0.86
C GLY A 229 -6.98 3.88 2.30
N ASN A 230 -7.30 3.00 3.25
CA ASN A 230 -7.48 3.34 4.67
C ASN A 230 -7.19 2.12 5.56
N ALA A 231 -7.09 2.33 6.87
CA ALA A 231 -6.71 1.29 7.83
C ALA A 231 -7.79 0.21 8.01
N LEU A 232 -9.06 0.53 7.72
CA LEU A 232 -10.17 -0.44 7.74
C LEU A 232 -10.39 -1.19 6.42
N SER A 233 -9.62 -0.93 5.37
CA SER A 233 -9.73 -1.69 4.13
C SER A 233 -9.39 -3.18 4.38
N PRO A 234 -10.15 -4.14 3.79
CA PRO A 234 -9.93 -5.58 4.05
C PRO A 234 -8.50 -6.07 3.75
N TRP A 235 -7.82 -5.41 2.81
CA TRP A 235 -6.44 -5.71 2.40
C TRP A 235 -5.36 -4.95 3.20
N ALA A 236 -5.72 -4.01 4.08
CA ALA A 236 -4.77 -3.15 4.79
C ALA A 236 -4.02 -3.88 5.91
N VAL A 237 -4.66 -4.85 6.56
CA VAL A 237 -4.07 -5.69 7.61
C VAL A 237 -4.41 -7.16 7.33
N SER A 238 -3.38 -8.01 7.29
CA SER A 238 -3.50 -9.44 7.07
C SER A 238 -4.05 -10.15 8.31
N ARG A 239 -5.13 -10.91 8.11
CA ARG A 239 -5.78 -11.76 9.14
C ARG A 239 -5.22 -13.18 9.19
N ASP A 240 -4.50 -13.60 8.14
CA ASP A 240 -4.07 -14.97 7.87
C ASP A 240 -2.53 -15.08 7.70
N ASN A 241 -1.76 -14.20 8.34
CA ASN A 241 -0.31 -14.06 8.14
C ASN A 241 0.50 -15.37 8.28
N LEU A 242 0.20 -16.21 9.27
CA LEU A 242 0.87 -17.51 9.46
C LEU A 242 0.52 -18.51 8.37
N LYS A 243 -0.73 -18.51 7.89
CA LYS A 243 -1.19 -19.38 6.80
C LYS A 243 -0.47 -19.05 5.51
N TYR A 244 -0.33 -17.77 5.17
CA TYR A 244 0.43 -17.36 3.97
C TYR A 244 1.93 -17.68 4.09
N ALA A 245 2.52 -17.50 5.28
CA ALA A 245 3.91 -17.89 5.52
C ALA A 245 4.13 -19.41 5.34
N ALA A 246 3.20 -20.23 5.85
CA ALA A 246 3.21 -21.68 5.66
C ALA A 246 3.06 -22.09 4.19
N GLN A 247 2.13 -21.48 3.45
CA GLN A 247 1.96 -21.73 2.02
C GLN A 247 3.25 -21.42 1.24
N VAL A 248 3.94 -20.33 1.58
CA VAL A 248 5.23 -20.01 0.95
C VAL A 248 6.28 -21.07 1.28
N ALA A 249 6.37 -21.49 2.54
CA ALA A 249 7.33 -22.51 2.96
C ALA A 249 7.08 -23.87 2.27
N GLU A 250 5.82 -24.29 2.17
CA GLU A 250 5.42 -25.54 1.51
C GLU A 250 5.72 -25.51 0.01
N ALA A 251 5.44 -24.40 -0.66
CA ALA A 251 5.77 -24.21 -2.07
C ALA A 251 7.29 -24.22 -2.33
N LEU A 252 8.09 -23.83 -1.33
CA LEU A 252 9.56 -23.97 -1.36
C LEU A 252 10.05 -25.39 -1.03
N GLY A 253 9.14 -26.33 -0.73
CA GLY A 253 9.45 -27.73 -0.46
C GLY A 253 9.78 -28.04 1.00
N HIS A 254 9.33 -27.19 1.94
CA HIS A 254 9.50 -27.41 3.38
C HIS A 254 8.20 -27.92 4.01
N THR A 255 8.32 -28.85 4.94
CA THR A 255 7.19 -29.27 5.80
C THR A 255 7.17 -28.36 7.02
N ILE A 256 6.01 -27.80 7.33
CA ILE A 256 5.79 -26.91 8.48
C ILE A 256 4.86 -27.60 9.47
N GLU A 257 5.33 -27.83 10.69
CA GLU A 257 4.53 -28.37 11.79
C GLU A 257 4.17 -27.26 12.80
N ASN A 258 5.04 -26.27 12.98
CA ASN A 258 4.89 -25.20 13.96
C ASN A 258 5.56 -23.88 13.52
N ILE A 259 5.52 -22.88 14.40
CA ILE A 259 6.07 -21.53 14.15
C ILE A 259 7.59 -21.49 14.20
N GLU A 260 8.21 -22.43 14.92
CA GLU A 260 9.66 -22.60 15.00
C GLU A 260 10.23 -23.04 13.64
N ASP A 261 9.54 -23.93 12.92
CA ASP A 261 9.93 -24.35 11.56
C ASP A 261 9.93 -23.16 10.59
N LEU A 262 8.89 -22.31 10.66
CA LEU A 262 8.82 -21.07 9.87
C LEU A 262 9.96 -20.13 10.25
N SER A 263 10.20 -19.94 11.55
CA SER A 263 11.26 -19.06 12.05
C SER A 263 12.65 -19.56 11.64
N GLU A 264 12.90 -20.86 11.69
CA GLU A 264 14.15 -21.46 11.23
C GLU A 264 14.31 -21.26 9.71
N LEU A 265 13.27 -21.53 8.92
CA LEU A 265 13.31 -21.37 7.47
C LEU A 265 13.64 -19.93 7.07
N PHE A 266 12.89 -18.96 7.59
CA PHE A 266 13.04 -17.55 7.23
C PHE A 266 14.27 -16.88 7.89
N SER A 267 14.91 -17.52 8.87
CA SER A 267 16.23 -17.09 9.35
C SER A 267 17.37 -17.41 8.37
N ARG A 268 17.14 -18.33 7.42
CA ARG A 268 18.12 -18.74 6.41
C ARG A 268 18.08 -17.79 5.21
N GLU A 269 19.16 -17.82 4.42
CA GLU A 269 19.23 -17.07 3.17
C GLU A 269 18.36 -17.74 2.09
N ILE A 270 17.17 -17.18 1.85
CA ILE A 270 16.30 -17.56 0.72
C ILE A 270 16.49 -16.53 -0.40
N SER A 271 16.66 -16.98 -1.65
CA SER A 271 16.82 -16.04 -2.76
C SER A 271 15.51 -15.25 -3.00
N VAL A 272 15.63 -13.96 -3.30
CA VAL A 272 14.49 -13.10 -3.67
C VAL A 272 13.68 -13.72 -4.81
N SER A 273 14.33 -14.25 -5.83
CA SER A 273 13.65 -14.89 -6.95
C SER A 273 12.77 -16.08 -6.55
N ALA A 274 13.16 -16.85 -5.53
CA ALA A 274 12.36 -17.97 -5.02
C ALA A 274 11.14 -17.46 -4.26
N LEU A 275 11.32 -16.47 -3.38
CA LEU A 275 10.21 -15.84 -2.66
C LEU A 275 9.20 -15.21 -3.61
N MET A 276 9.66 -14.37 -4.54
CA MET A 276 8.79 -13.67 -5.49
C MET A 276 8.13 -14.64 -6.48
N GLY A 277 8.82 -15.72 -6.86
CA GLY A 277 8.24 -16.77 -7.70
C GLY A 277 6.99 -17.38 -7.08
N VAL A 278 7.06 -17.75 -5.79
CA VAL A 278 5.91 -18.29 -5.06
C VAL A 278 4.82 -17.24 -4.84
N ILE A 279 5.19 -16.02 -4.46
CA ILE A 279 4.21 -14.95 -4.19
C ILE A 279 3.38 -14.59 -5.42
N ASN A 280 3.99 -14.62 -6.62
CA ASN A 280 3.27 -14.41 -7.88
C ASN A 280 2.25 -15.50 -8.19
N GLU A 281 2.34 -16.67 -7.56
CA GLU A 281 1.43 -17.81 -7.79
C GLU A 281 0.28 -17.87 -6.77
N LEU A 282 0.25 -16.98 -5.77
CA LEU A 282 -0.84 -16.91 -4.80
C LEU A 282 -2.12 -16.39 -5.47
N ASP A 283 -3.20 -17.16 -5.32
CA ASP A 283 -4.50 -16.88 -5.92
C ASP A 283 -5.48 -16.38 -4.84
N LEU A 284 -5.73 -15.06 -4.82
CA LEU A 284 -6.52 -14.37 -3.80
C LEU A 284 -7.72 -13.63 -4.41
N THR A 285 -8.92 -14.12 -4.13
CA THR A 285 -10.21 -13.61 -4.66
C THR A 285 -11.00 -12.78 -3.65
N ASP A 286 -10.68 -12.89 -2.36
CA ASP A 286 -11.39 -12.36 -1.19
C ASP A 286 -10.96 -10.93 -0.80
N ASN A 287 -10.32 -10.21 -1.73
CA ASN A 287 -9.75 -8.87 -1.50
C ASN A 287 -8.74 -8.79 -0.34
N SER A 288 -8.06 -9.90 -0.04
CA SER A 288 -6.88 -9.91 0.81
C SER A 288 -5.58 -9.65 0.04
N PHE A 289 -4.54 -9.24 0.77
CA PHE A 289 -3.15 -9.36 0.34
C PHE A 289 -2.42 -10.30 1.30
N ALA A 290 -1.70 -11.29 0.75
CA ALA A 290 -1.01 -12.31 1.56
C ALA A 290 -0.02 -11.70 2.56
N PHE A 291 0.82 -10.78 2.09
CA PHE A 291 1.82 -10.10 2.90
C PHE A 291 1.48 -8.61 2.99
N ALA A 292 0.70 -8.29 4.01
CA ALA A 292 0.26 -6.97 4.42
C ALA A 292 0.57 -6.77 5.92
N PRO A 293 0.49 -5.54 6.45
CA PRO A 293 0.62 -5.28 7.89
C PRO A 293 -0.15 -6.28 8.77
N CYS A 294 0.30 -6.53 9.99
CA CYS A 294 -0.34 -7.45 10.93
C CYS A 294 -0.50 -6.83 12.31
N VAL A 295 -1.32 -7.45 13.15
CA VAL A 295 -1.30 -7.22 14.59
C VAL A 295 -0.12 -8.00 15.19
N GLU A 296 0.80 -7.30 15.84
CA GLU A 296 2.02 -7.84 16.43
C GLU A 296 1.82 -8.26 17.88
N ARG A 297 2.72 -9.14 18.34
CA ARG A 297 2.81 -9.54 19.74
C ARG A 297 3.47 -8.44 20.58
N GLU A 298 2.90 -8.15 21.74
CA GLU A 298 3.45 -7.17 22.70
C GLU A 298 4.66 -7.69 23.49
N ASP A 299 4.83 -9.01 23.60
CA ASP A 299 5.75 -9.67 24.53
C ASP A 299 7.09 -10.10 23.93
N LEU A 300 7.49 -9.51 22.79
CA LEU A 300 8.78 -9.78 22.16
C LEU A 300 9.89 -8.91 22.76
N ASP A 301 10.87 -9.55 23.39
CA ASP A 301 12.01 -8.85 24.00
C ASP A 301 12.80 -8.03 22.96
N ASN A 302 13.05 -6.76 23.27
CA ASN A 302 13.81 -5.80 22.46
C ASN A 302 13.18 -5.40 21.12
N GLU A 303 11.90 -5.71 20.89
CA GLU A 303 11.16 -5.27 19.71
C GLU A 303 10.06 -4.29 20.14
N GLU A 304 10.05 -3.09 19.54
CA GLU A 304 8.95 -2.13 19.72
C GLU A 304 7.87 -2.49 18.67
N PRO A 305 6.66 -2.93 19.09
CA PRO A 305 5.60 -3.26 18.16
C PRO A 305 5.01 -1.99 17.55
N PHE A 306 4.73 -2.04 16.25
CA PHE A 306 4.07 -0.97 15.50
C PHE A 306 2.56 -0.96 15.75
N LEU A 307 1.92 -2.13 15.76
CA LEU A 307 0.48 -2.29 15.91
C LEU A 307 0.15 -3.51 16.78
N VAL A 308 -0.54 -3.32 17.91
CA VAL A 308 -0.84 -4.37 18.90
C VAL A 308 -2.33 -4.66 19.05
N LYS A 309 -3.17 -3.86 18.40
CA LYS A 309 -4.62 -3.98 18.33
C LYS A 309 -5.07 -3.87 16.88
N THR A 310 -6.24 -4.40 16.57
CA THR A 310 -6.82 -4.19 15.22
C THR A 310 -7.09 -2.70 14.97
N PRO A 311 -7.04 -2.23 13.71
CA PRO A 311 -7.38 -0.85 13.39
C PRO A 311 -8.77 -0.45 13.90
N PHE A 312 -9.75 -1.36 13.82
CA PHE A 312 -11.10 -1.13 14.32
C PHE A 312 -11.13 -0.84 15.82
N GLU A 313 -10.39 -1.61 16.62
CA GLU A 313 -10.28 -1.40 18.06
C GLU A 313 -9.67 -0.06 18.41
N ILE A 314 -8.55 0.30 17.77
CA ILE A 314 -7.84 1.56 18.02
C ILE A 314 -8.75 2.75 17.71
N ILE A 315 -9.42 2.72 16.56
CA ILE A 315 -10.31 3.80 16.14
C ILE A 315 -11.53 3.90 17.07
N SER A 316 -12.16 2.77 17.39
CA SER A 316 -13.35 2.72 18.26
C SER A 316 -13.05 3.15 19.69
N GLN A 317 -11.83 2.94 20.18
CA GLN A 317 -11.37 3.36 21.50
C GLN A 317 -10.82 4.80 21.50
N GLY A 318 -10.66 5.43 20.35
CA GLY A 318 -10.12 6.78 20.23
C GLY A 318 -8.61 6.87 20.50
N GLU A 319 -7.86 5.78 20.28
CA GLU A 319 -6.42 5.65 20.57
C GLU A 319 -5.52 6.05 19.40
N PHE A 320 -6.03 6.86 18.47
CA PHE A 320 -5.29 7.34 17.30
C PHE A 320 -4.75 8.76 17.50
N LEU A 321 -3.77 9.15 16.68
CA LEU A 321 -3.18 10.48 16.74
C LEU A 321 -4.23 11.58 16.47
N PRO A 322 -4.31 12.63 17.31
CA PRO A 322 -5.30 13.71 17.16
C PRO A 322 -4.86 14.74 16.11
N ILE A 323 -4.66 14.30 14.86
CA ILE A 323 -4.20 15.12 13.74
C ILE A 323 -5.26 15.25 12.65
N PRO A 324 -5.31 16.38 11.90
CA PRO A 324 -6.21 16.51 10.76
C PRO A 324 -5.94 15.45 9.70
N LEU A 325 -7.02 14.93 9.09
CA LEU A 325 -6.96 13.89 8.05
C LEU A 325 -7.79 14.30 6.82
N ILE A 326 -7.22 14.20 5.62
CA ILE A 326 -8.00 14.05 4.39
C ILE A 326 -8.04 12.57 4.03
N THR A 327 -9.22 12.04 3.77
CA THR A 327 -9.39 10.70 3.16
C THR A 327 -10.41 10.78 2.03
N GLY A 328 -10.43 9.81 1.14
CA GLY A 328 -11.37 9.79 0.02
C GLY A 328 -11.07 8.72 -0.99
N PHE A 329 -11.81 8.74 -2.08
CA PHE A 329 -11.82 7.70 -3.10
C PHE A 329 -12.25 8.27 -4.45
N VAL A 330 -11.98 7.52 -5.52
CA VAL A 330 -12.52 7.78 -6.85
C VAL A 330 -13.87 7.10 -7.07
N ASP A 331 -14.58 7.43 -8.14
CA ASP A 331 -15.89 6.85 -8.45
C ASP A 331 -15.85 5.39 -8.92
N LYS A 332 -14.74 4.97 -9.53
CA LYS A 332 -14.57 3.61 -10.09
C LYS A 332 -13.38 2.89 -9.48
N GLU A 333 -13.35 2.82 -8.15
CA GLU A 333 -12.30 2.12 -7.40
C GLU A 333 -12.06 0.67 -7.82
N GLY A 334 -13.11 -0.02 -8.25
CA GLY A 334 -13.00 -1.42 -8.66
C GLY A 334 -12.09 -1.67 -9.86
N THR A 335 -11.68 -0.62 -10.58
CA THR A 335 -10.67 -0.75 -11.64
C THR A 335 -9.31 -1.20 -11.08
N ILE A 336 -9.10 -1.18 -9.77
CA ILE A 336 -7.97 -1.84 -9.13
C ILE A 336 -7.89 -3.35 -9.47
N ARG A 337 -9.03 -4.00 -9.77
CA ARG A 337 -9.15 -5.40 -10.23
C ARG A 337 -9.39 -5.51 -11.74
N ALA A 338 -9.12 -4.47 -12.52
CA ALA A 338 -9.49 -4.43 -13.93
C ALA A 338 -8.78 -5.49 -14.78
N GLU A 339 -7.57 -5.90 -14.41
CA GLU A 339 -6.86 -6.98 -15.09
C GLU A 339 -7.59 -8.33 -14.87
N GLU A 340 -7.91 -8.68 -13.63
CA GLU A 340 -8.62 -9.92 -13.31
C GLU A 340 -10.04 -9.93 -13.88
N ILE A 341 -10.78 -8.82 -13.77
CA ILE A 341 -12.15 -8.70 -14.29
C ILE A 341 -12.18 -8.82 -15.83
N SER A 342 -11.09 -8.47 -16.50
CA SER A 342 -10.96 -8.65 -17.95
C SER A 342 -10.75 -10.10 -18.36
N ASP A 343 -10.26 -10.95 -17.46
CA ASP A 343 -10.21 -12.39 -17.68
C ASP A 343 -11.60 -13.01 -17.51
N SER A 344 -12.13 -13.52 -18.63
CA SER A 344 -13.40 -14.24 -18.64
C SER A 344 -13.44 -15.47 -17.72
N ALA A 345 -12.30 -16.10 -17.43
CA ALA A 345 -12.22 -17.24 -16.51
C ALA A 345 -12.43 -16.79 -15.06
N TRP A 346 -11.78 -15.71 -14.66
CA TRP A 346 -11.96 -15.09 -13.35
C TRP A 346 -13.40 -14.61 -13.16
N LEU A 347 -13.97 -13.90 -14.15
CA LEU A 347 -15.35 -13.42 -14.07
C LEU A 347 -16.37 -14.58 -14.00
N ARG A 348 -16.14 -15.68 -14.74
CA ARG A 348 -16.97 -16.89 -14.62
C ARG A 348 -16.83 -17.56 -13.26
N ARG A 349 -15.64 -17.57 -12.67
CA ARG A 349 -15.41 -18.09 -11.31
C ARG A 349 -16.19 -17.26 -10.29
N MET A 350 -16.12 -15.93 -10.39
CA MET A 350 -16.91 -15.02 -9.57
C MET A 350 -18.41 -15.28 -9.68
N ASP A 351 -18.92 -15.53 -10.89
CA ASP A 351 -20.34 -15.83 -11.08
C ASP A 351 -20.76 -17.18 -10.49
N ASN A 352 -19.93 -18.23 -10.66
CA ASN A 352 -20.24 -19.61 -10.25
C ASN A 352 -19.93 -19.94 -8.79
N SER A 353 -18.96 -19.24 -8.18
CA SER A 353 -18.39 -19.52 -6.86
C SER A 353 -18.19 -18.21 -6.10
N PHE A 354 -19.25 -17.40 -6.01
CA PHE A 354 -19.19 -16.05 -5.44
C PHE A 354 -18.77 -16.04 -3.96
N GLU A 355 -19.00 -17.13 -3.24
CA GLU A 355 -18.58 -17.34 -1.86
C GLU A 355 -17.05 -17.26 -1.65
N GLU A 356 -16.25 -17.43 -2.71
CA GLU A 356 -14.79 -17.25 -2.72
C GLU A 356 -14.39 -15.76 -2.81
N PHE A 357 -15.33 -14.87 -3.14
CA PHE A 357 -15.12 -13.44 -3.35
C PHE A 357 -15.71 -12.57 -2.23
N LEU A 358 -16.26 -13.20 -1.19
CA LEU A 358 -16.62 -12.50 0.05
C LEU A 358 -15.35 -11.92 0.67
N GLN A 359 -15.48 -10.77 1.32
CA GLN A 359 -14.33 -10.10 1.93
C GLN A 359 -13.76 -10.93 3.09
N VAL A 360 -12.44 -10.91 3.22
CA VAL A 360 -11.69 -11.60 4.30
C VAL A 360 -12.02 -11.07 5.71
N ASP A 361 -12.65 -9.90 5.82
CA ASP A 361 -13.06 -9.27 7.09
C ASP A 361 -14.47 -9.71 7.56
N LEU A 362 -15.07 -10.70 6.91
CA LEU A 362 -16.35 -11.31 7.30
C LEU A 362 -16.16 -12.69 7.94
N ALA A 363 -16.82 -12.90 9.07
CA ALA A 363 -16.90 -14.17 9.77
C ALA A 363 -18.35 -14.66 9.84
N PHE A 364 -18.55 -15.95 9.63
CA PHE A 364 -19.88 -16.58 9.60
C PHE A 364 -19.95 -17.70 10.62
N GLU A 365 -21.00 -17.73 11.43
CA GLU A 365 -21.23 -18.78 12.42
C GLU A 365 -21.41 -20.17 11.77
N ASN A 366 -22.01 -20.20 10.58
CA ASN A 366 -22.33 -21.40 9.83
C ASN A 366 -22.55 -21.11 8.33
N ASP A 367 -22.60 -22.16 7.51
CA ASP A 367 -22.77 -22.08 6.06
C ASP A 367 -24.14 -21.51 5.63
N ASP A 368 -25.19 -21.68 6.44
CA ASP A 368 -26.52 -21.14 6.12
C ASP A 368 -26.51 -19.62 6.18
N ASP A 369 -25.84 -19.03 7.18
CA ASP A 369 -25.70 -17.58 7.31
C ASP A 369 -24.81 -17.00 6.22
N LYS A 370 -23.69 -17.66 5.90
CA LYS A 370 -22.86 -17.32 4.75
C LYS A 370 -23.67 -17.31 3.45
N THR A 371 -24.52 -18.32 3.25
CA THR A 371 -25.37 -18.44 2.05
C THR A 371 -26.37 -17.28 1.97
N LYS A 372 -27.02 -16.89 3.07
CA LYS A 372 -27.93 -15.74 3.10
C LYS A 372 -27.22 -14.43 2.74
N VAL A 373 -26.01 -14.21 3.27
CA VAL A 373 -25.22 -13.02 2.96
C VAL A 373 -24.81 -12.99 1.49
N VAL A 374 -24.40 -14.14 0.94
CA VAL A 374 -24.14 -14.30 -0.51
C VAL A 374 -25.38 -13.91 -1.33
N GLU A 375 -26.56 -14.45 -1.00
CA GLU A 375 -27.81 -14.14 -1.70
C GLU A 375 -28.15 -12.65 -1.63
N ASN A 376 -27.98 -12.02 -0.46
CA ASN A 376 -28.22 -10.59 -0.26
C ASN A 376 -27.27 -9.73 -1.10
N ILE A 377 -25.97 -10.02 -1.10
CA ILE A 377 -24.98 -9.31 -1.91
C ILE A 377 -25.28 -9.49 -3.40
N ARG A 378 -25.62 -10.71 -3.82
CA ARG A 378 -25.98 -10.98 -5.22
C ARG A 378 -27.23 -10.23 -5.65
N GLN A 379 -28.22 -10.11 -4.76
CA GLN A 379 -29.42 -9.33 -5.05
C GLN A 379 -29.10 -7.83 -5.13
N PHE A 380 -28.28 -7.30 -4.22
CA PHE A 380 -27.92 -5.88 -4.15
C PHE A 380 -27.08 -5.43 -5.36
N TYR A 381 -26.03 -6.17 -5.71
CA TYR A 381 -25.09 -5.78 -6.77
C TYR A 381 -25.47 -6.29 -8.17
N PHE A 382 -26.13 -7.44 -8.25
CA PHE A 382 -26.31 -8.15 -9.53
C PHE A 382 -27.78 -8.35 -9.90
N ASP A 383 -28.75 -8.02 -9.04
CA ASP A 383 -30.18 -8.26 -9.26
C ASP A 383 -30.48 -9.73 -9.65
N GLY A 384 -29.71 -10.66 -9.06
CA GLY A 384 -29.74 -12.09 -9.38
C GLY A 384 -29.33 -12.46 -10.82
N GLN A 385 -28.83 -11.51 -11.61
CA GLN A 385 -28.33 -11.72 -12.96
C GLN A 385 -26.89 -12.27 -12.95
N PRO A 386 -26.41 -12.83 -14.09
CA PRO A 386 -25.00 -13.15 -14.25
C PRO A 386 -24.11 -11.92 -14.01
N ILE A 387 -22.99 -12.11 -13.33
CA ILE A 387 -22.09 -11.01 -12.97
C ILE A 387 -21.45 -10.42 -14.23
N SER A 388 -21.81 -9.16 -14.53
CA SER A 388 -21.18 -8.37 -15.60
C SER A 388 -19.87 -7.74 -15.14
N GLN A 389 -18.99 -7.35 -16.07
CA GLN A 389 -17.75 -6.61 -15.73
C GLN A 389 -18.05 -5.35 -14.91
N ASN A 390 -19.05 -4.56 -15.30
CA ASN A 390 -19.41 -3.34 -14.58
C ASN A 390 -19.90 -3.63 -13.15
N ALA A 391 -20.67 -4.70 -12.97
CA ALA A 391 -21.15 -5.06 -11.65
C ALA A 391 -20.03 -5.62 -10.76
N ALA A 392 -19.08 -6.36 -11.35
CA ALA A 392 -17.87 -6.80 -10.66
C ALA A 392 -17.00 -5.60 -10.24
N LEU A 393 -16.84 -4.58 -11.10
CA LEU A 393 -16.14 -3.35 -10.75
C LEU A 393 -16.83 -2.63 -9.59
N ASN A 394 -18.15 -2.46 -9.62
CA ASN A 394 -18.88 -1.82 -8.53
C ASN A 394 -18.70 -2.58 -7.20
N TYR A 395 -18.88 -3.91 -7.20
CA TYR A 395 -18.70 -4.73 -6.00
C TYR A 395 -17.29 -4.61 -5.41
N ASN A 396 -16.25 -4.73 -6.25
CA ASN A 396 -14.86 -4.65 -5.79
C ASN A 396 -14.48 -3.23 -5.34
N GLY A 397 -14.94 -2.18 -6.03
CA GLY A 397 -14.66 -0.80 -5.62
C GLY A 397 -15.27 -0.47 -4.26
N ASP A 398 -16.52 -0.90 -4.06
CA ASP A 398 -17.22 -0.70 -2.81
C ASP A 398 -16.52 -1.41 -1.65
N THR A 399 -16.24 -2.70 -1.83
CA THR A 399 -15.73 -3.56 -0.76
C THR A 399 -14.25 -3.34 -0.45
N MET A 400 -13.43 -2.97 -1.44
CA MET A 400 -11.99 -2.74 -1.20
C MET A 400 -11.72 -1.37 -0.57
N ILE A 401 -12.51 -0.34 -0.88
CA ILE A 401 -12.16 1.07 -0.56
C ILE A 401 -13.35 1.88 -0.04
N ILE A 402 -14.45 1.98 -0.80
CA ILE A 402 -15.48 3.01 -0.52
C ILE A 402 -16.16 2.76 0.82
N VAL A 403 -16.56 1.51 1.08
CA VAL A 403 -17.27 1.14 2.32
C VAL A 403 -16.36 1.34 3.53
N SER A 404 -15.11 0.88 3.48
CA SER A 404 -14.17 1.05 4.59
C SER A 404 -13.84 2.52 4.85
N ALA A 405 -13.65 3.34 3.80
CA ALA A 405 -13.36 4.77 3.94
C ALA A 405 -14.50 5.53 4.62
N ILE A 406 -15.75 5.23 4.26
CA ILE A 406 -16.95 5.85 4.87
C ILE A 406 -17.10 5.39 6.33
N ARG A 407 -16.91 4.09 6.59
CA ARG A 407 -16.99 3.52 7.96
C ARG A 407 -15.93 4.13 8.87
N GLU A 408 -14.69 4.24 8.40
CA GLU A 408 -13.59 4.82 9.16
C GLU A 408 -13.83 6.31 9.46
N ALA A 409 -14.21 7.11 8.46
CA ALA A 409 -14.54 8.51 8.65
C ALA A 409 -15.67 8.69 9.68
N TRP A 410 -16.66 7.80 9.67
CA TRP A 410 -17.73 7.79 10.67
C TRP A 410 -17.20 7.45 12.07
N LEU A 411 -16.45 6.36 12.23
CA LEU A 411 -15.92 5.91 13.52
C LEU A 411 -15.02 6.95 14.17
N ARG A 412 -14.12 7.56 13.39
CA ARG A 412 -13.27 8.64 13.88
C ARG A 412 -14.06 9.91 14.22
N SER A 413 -15.19 10.18 13.54
CA SER A 413 -16.01 11.37 13.80
C SER A 413 -16.88 11.26 15.05
N VAL A 414 -17.18 10.05 15.53
CA VAL A 414 -17.96 9.81 16.75
C VAL A 414 -17.08 9.67 18.00
N SER A 415 -15.77 9.54 17.83
CA SER A 415 -14.84 9.42 18.95
C SER A 415 -14.77 10.74 19.72
N ASP A 416 -15.06 10.70 21.03
CA ASP A 416 -14.98 11.85 21.93
C ASP A 416 -13.53 12.40 22.07
N GLN A 417 -12.52 11.60 21.69
CA GLN A 417 -11.11 12.00 21.66
C GLN A 417 -10.72 12.72 20.35
N SER A 418 -11.59 12.69 19.34
CA SER A 418 -11.32 13.25 18.01
C SER A 418 -11.55 14.75 17.99
N THR A 419 -10.53 15.53 18.38
CA THR A 419 -10.57 16.99 18.28
C THR A 419 -10.14 17.52 16.91
N ALA A 420 -9.58 16.67 16.06
CA ALA A 420 -9.04 17.05 14.76
C ALA A 420 -10.05 16.81 13.63
N PRO A 421 -10.13 17.72 12.64
CA PRO A 421 -11.08 17.59 11.54
C PRO A 421 -10.69 16.48 10.56
N ILE A 422 -11.70 15.76 10.08
CA ILE A 422 -11.58 14.78 9.00
C ILE A 422 -12.31 15.34 7.79
N TYR A 423 -11.70 15.27 6.63
CA TYR A 423 -12.25 15.77 5.38
C TYR A 423 -12.37 14.61 4.40
N LEU A 424 -13.58 14.33 3.95
CA LEU A 424 -13.87 13.25 3.01
C LEU A 424 -14.10 13.81 1.60
N TYR A 425 -13.49 13.23 0.56
CA TYR A 425 -13.74 13.58 -0.83
C TYR A 425 -14.14 12.38 -1.68
N GLN A 426 -14.82 12.67 -2.79
CA GLN A 426 -15.02 11.75 -3.90
C GLN A 426 -14.53 12.43 -5.18
N PHE A 427 -13.66 11.77 -5.94
CA PHE A 427 -13.19 12.25 -7.23
C PHE A 427 -13.87 11.48 -8.38
N SER A 428 -14.55 12.18 -9.27
CA SER A 428 -15.32 11.57 -10.36
C SER A 428 -15.01 12.16 -11.73
N TYR A 429 -13.99 13.03 -11.82
CA TYR A 429 -13.64 13.65 -13.08
C TYR A 429 -12.88 12.69 -13.99
N LYS A 430 -13.41 12.50 -15.20
CA LYS A 430 -12.73 11.77 -16.28
C LYS A 430 -12.10 12.75 -17.26
N GLY A 431 -10.82 13.02 -17.09
CA GLY A 431 -10.05 13.88 -18.01
C GLY A 431 -8.95 13.14 -18.77
N THR A 432 -8.14 13.89 -19.50
CA THR A 432 -7.12 13.32 -20.38
C THR A 432 -5.76 13.15 -19.70
N LEU A 433 -5.53 13.83 -18.56
CA LEU A 433 -4.34 13.62 -17.74
C LEU A 433 -4.39 12.28 -17.00
N GLY A 434 -5.58 11.91 -16.52
CA GLY A 434 -5.87 10.61 -15.92
C GLY A 434 -5.92 9.51 -16.97
N GLU A 435 -4.76 8.96 -17.33
CA GLU A 435 -4.70 7.62 -17.90
C GLU A 435 -4.77 6.61 -16.76
N PRO A 436 -5.65 5.60 -16.81
CA PRO A 436 -5.78 4.65 -15.72
C PRO A 436 -4.43 3.93 -15.54
N LEU A 437 -3.87 4.01 -14.33
CA LEU A 437 -2.66 3.24 -14.00
C LEU A 437 -2.97 1.75 -13.92
N VAL A 438 -4.25 1.37 -13.78
CA VAL A 438 -4.63 -0.03 -13.56
C VAL A 438 -5.62 -0.54 -14.61
N GLY A 439 -5.14 -1.53 -15.36
CA GLY A 439 -5.91 -2.45 -16.18
C GLY A 439 -6.53 -1.90 -17.47
N PRO A 440 -7.06 -2.81 -18.32
CA PRO A 440 -7.47 -2.46 -19.69
C PRO A 440 -8.93 -1.96 -19.78
N ILE A 441 -9.68 -1.94 -18.67
CA ILE A 441 -11.10 -1.61 -18.68
C ILE A 441 -11.31 -0.11 -18.69
N LYS A 442 -11.97 0.39 -19.74
CA LYS A 442 -12.38 1.78 -19.83
C LYS A 442 -13.67 2.01 -19.06
N VAL A 443 -13.71 3.08 -18.27
CA VAL A 443 -14.86 3.53 -17.50
C VAL A 443 -15.21 4.97 -17.85
N GLU A 444 -16.47 5.35 -17.66
CA GLU A 444 -17.03 6.67 -17.99
C GLU A 444 -16.82 7.72 -16.87
N SER A 445 -16.03 7.40 -15.86
CA SER A 445 -15.75 8.21 -14.67
C SER A 445 -14.31 7.96 -14.21
N ALA A 446 -13.87 8.58 -13.12
CA ALA A 446 -12.51 8.43 -12.64
C ALA A 446 -12.21 6.98 -12.18
N ALA A 447 -11.19 6.38 -12.78
CA ALA A 447 -10.64 5.09 -12.37
C ALA A 447 -9.66 5.23 -11.21
N HIS A 448 -9.41 4.14 -10.48
CA HIS A 448 -8.43 4.09 -9.39
C HIS A 448 -7.11 4.74 -9.83
N SER A 449 -6.55 5.62 -9.01
CA SER A 449 -5.33 6.42 -9.21
C SER A 449 -5.35 7.57 -10.23
N GLU A 450 -6.43 7.76 -11.00
CA GLU A 450 -6.48 8.82 -12.02
C GLU A 450 -6.40 10.23 -11.43
N GLU A 451 -6.80 10.42 -10.16
CA GLU A 451 -6.71 11.70 -9.48
C GLU A 451 -5.27 12.15 -9.23
N LEU A 452 -4.31 11.21 -9.17
CA LEU A 452 -2.90 11.50 -8.92
C LEU A 452 -2.26 12.27 -10.08
N ALA A 453 -2.74 12.07 -11.30
CA ALA A 453 -2.28 12.82 -12.47
C ALA A 453 -2.47 14.34 -12.28
N TYR A 454 -3.52 14.74 -11.55
CA TYR A 454 -3.85 16.13 -11.25
C TYR A 454 -3.04 16.71 -10.07
N LEU A 455 -2.23 15.90 -9.40
CA LEU A 455 -1.31 16.31 -8.35
C LEU A 455 0.14 16.30 -8.85
N PHE A 456 0.53 15.27 -9.61
CA PHE A 456 1.93 14.95 -9.81
C PHE A 456 2.39 14.86 -11.27
N TYR A 457 1.53 15.00 -12.27
CA TYR A 457 2.03 14.99 -13.66
C TYR A 457 2.60 16.36 -14.05
N ASP A 458 3.73 16.31 -14.73
CA ASP A 458 4.36 17.49 -15.30
C ASP A 458 3.75 17.81 -16.68
N VAL A 459 3.07 18.95 -16.75
CA VAL A 459 2.35 19.44 -17.93
C VAL A 459 3.25 19.76 -19.14
N PRO A 460 4.47 20.31 -18.98
CA PRO A 460 5.38 20.62 -20.09
C PRO A 460 5.95 19.38 -20.81
N LEU A 461 5.86 18.17 -20.24
CA LEU A 461 6.33 16.94 -20.87
C LEU A 461 5.30 16.29 -21.80
N ILE A 462 4.11 16.87 -21.94
CA ILE A 462 3.04 16.40 -22.83
C ILE A 462 3.24 16.96 -24.25
N THR A 463 4.37 16.57 -24.86
CA THR A 463 4.63 16.47 -26.31
C THR A 463 4.58 17.73 -27.21
N ASP A 464 5.42 17.70 -28.24
CA ASP A 464 5.59 18.66 -29.34
C ASP A 464 4.32 18.93 -30.20
N THR A 465 3.11 18.45 -29.85
CA THR A 465 1.94 18.58 -30.76
C THR A 465 0.49 18.64 -30.20
N ASP A 466 0.17 18.40 -28.92
CA ASP A 466 -1.26 18.46 -28.46
C ASP A 466 -1.44 19.31 -27.19
N GLU A 467 -2.27 20.35 -27.26
CA GLU A 467 -2.64 21.20 -26.10
C GLU A 467 -3.47 20.39 -25.08
N ILE A 468 -3.05 20.39 -23.81
CA ILE A 468 -3.84 19.81 -22.71
C ILE A 468 -5.19 20.54 -22.59
N PRO A 469 -6.33 19.83 -22.47
CA PRO A 469 -7.64 20.46 -22.32
C PRO A 469 -7.70 21.45 -21.15
N GLU A 470 -8.37 22.59 -21.34
CA GLU A 470 -8.54 23.61 -20.29
C GLU A 470 -9.21 23.04 -19.03
N MET A 471 -10.13 22.09 -19.18
CA MET A 471 -10.79 21.44 -18.05
C MET A 471 -9.82 20.64 -17.18
N ASP A 472 -8.88 19.92 -17.80
CA ASP A 472 -7.86 19.16 -17.08
C ASP A 472 -6.99 20.09 -16.23
N LEU A 473 -6.56 21.22 -16.79
CA LEU A 473 -5.79 22.24 -16.07
C LEU A 473 -6.59 22.84 -14.91
N ARG A 474 -7.88 23.13 -15.12
CA ARG A 474 -8.74 23.67 -14.07
C ARG A 474 -8.97 22.68 -12.92
N ILE A 475 -9.12 21.39 -13.21
CA ILE A 475 -9.24 20.34 -12.17
C ILE A 475 -7.92 20.15 -11.44
N ARG A 476 -6.79 20.19 -12.16
CA ARG A 476 -5.45 20.18 -11.57
C ARG A 476 -5.27 21.33 -10.57
N ASP A 477 -5.66 22.55 -10.96
CA ASP A 477 -5.54 23.72 -10.10
C ASP A 477 -6.42 23.58 -8.82
N VAL A 478 -7.62 22.99 -8.93
CA VAL A 478 -8.45 22.65 -7.75
C VAL A 478 -7.72 21.66 -6.85
N MET A 479 -7.22 20.55 -7.39
CA MET A 479 -6.52 19.52 -6.60
C MET A 479 -5.28 20.09 -5.90
N ILE A 480 -4.42 20.82 -6.61
CA ILE A 480 -3.22 21.45 -6.05
C ILE A 480 -3.62 22.45 -4.95
N GLU A 481 -4.61 23.32 -5.19
CA GLU A 481 -5.08 24.27 -4.17
C GLU A 481 -5.52 23.54 -2.90
N ARG A 482 -6.37 22.51 -3.03
CA ARG A 482 -6.94 21.78 -1.90
C ARG A 482 -5.86 21.09 -1.05
N TRP A 483 -4.97 20.34 -1.69
CA TRP A 483 -3.94 19.57 -1.00
C TRP A 483 -2.90 20.47 -0.37
N THR A 484 -2.40 21.47 -1.08
CA THR A 484 -1.34 22.35 -0.55
C THR A 484 -1.85 23.27 0.56
N ASN A 485 -3.10 23.74 0.51
CA ASN A 485 -3.70 24.47 1.63
C ASN A 485 -3.83 23.61 2.88
N PHE A 486 -4.20 22.34 2.71
CA PHE A 486 -4.27 21.41 3.83
C PHE A 486 -2.89 21.16 4.44
N VAL A 487 -1.85 20.92 3.63
CA VAL A 487 -0.47 20.79 4.10
C VAL A 487 -0.03 22.04 4.88
N LYS A 488 -0.30 23.23 4.34
CA LYS A 488 0.09 24.52 4.94
C LYS A 488 -0.67 24.85 6.22
N THR A 489 -1.95 24.49 6.32
CA THR A 489 -2.86 25.07 7.35
C THR A 489 -3.65 24.04 8.15
N GLY A 490 -3.82 22.81 7.65
CA GLY A 490 -4.74 21.81 8.18
C GLY A 490 -6.20 22.01 7.74
N ASN A 491 -6.47 22.99 6.87
CA ASN A 491 -7.77 23.23 6.27
C ASN A 491 -7.62 23.27 4.73
N PRO A 492 -8.36 22.45 3.96
CA PRO A 492 -8.24 22.41 2.51
C PRO A 492 -8.93 23.60 1.81
N THR A 493 -9.57 24.50 2.56
CA THR A 493 -10.31 25.66 2.02
C THR A 493 -9.53 26.97 2.18
N SER A 494 -9.43 27.71 1.06
CA SER A 494 -8.89 29.07 1.00
C SER A 494 -9.97 30.08 0.59
N ARG A 495 -9.58 31.34 0.32
CA ARG A 495 -10.50 32.38 -0.19
C ARG A 495 -10.79 32.26 -1.69
N THR A 496 -9.97 31.54 -2.45
CA THR A 496 -10.12 31.35 -3.91
C THR A 496 -10.94 30.12 -4.27
N SER A 497 -11.10 29.22 -3.30
CA SER A 497 -11.94 28.04 -3.31
C SER A 497 -13.38 28.33 -3.76
N GLN A 498 -13.92 27.52 -4.68
CA GLN A 498 -15.30 27.69 -5.17
C GLN A 498 -16.33 27.24 -4.11
N THR A 499 -15.98 26.18 -3.38
CA THR A 499 -16.80 25.59 -2.33
C THR A 499 -16.02 25.55 -1.01
N VAL A 500 -16.72 25.75 0.11
CA VAL A 500 -16.16 25.52 1.44
C VAL A 500 -16.25 24.03 1.74
N TRP A 501 -15.12 23.35 1.82
CA TRP A 501 -15.04 21.94 2.22
C TRP A 501 -15.13 21.85 3.75
N GLN A 502 -16.31 21.47 4.24
CA GLN A 502 -16.55 21.30 5.67
C GLN A 502 -16.07 19.92 6.13
N PRO A 503 -15.59 19.79 7.38
CA PRO A 503 -15.25 18.49 7.94
C PRO A 503 -16.44 17.53 7.93
N PHE A 504 -16.14 16.25 7.78
CA PHE A 504 -17.05 15.15 7.99
C PHE A 504 -17.45 15.07 9.48
N THR A 505 -18.73 14.84 9.74
CA THR A 505 -19.28 14.61 11.09
C THR A 505 -20.34 13.52 11.03
N ASN A 506 -20.57 12.83 12.14
CA ASN A 506 -21.67 11.87 12.25
C ASN A 506 -23.06 12.51 12.03
N GLU A 507 -23.25 13.77 12.43
CA GLU A 507 -24.50 14.53 12.21
C GLU A 507 -24.65 15.00 10.77
N THR A 508 -23.55 15.37 10.11
CA THR A 508 -23.52 15.79 8.71
C THR A 508 -22.35 15.12 7.97
N PRO A 509 -22.57 13.92 7.37
CA PRO A 509 -21.59 13.20 6.57
C PRO A 509 -21.31 13.93 5.25
N ARG A 510 -20.39 14.89 5.26
CA ARG A 510 -20.10 15.76 4.12
C ARG A 510 -18.93 15.26 3.29
N TYR A 511 -19.08 15.42 1.99
CA TYR A 511 -18.11 15.04 0.98
C TYR A 511 -17.83 16.26 0.10
N LEU A 512 -16.56 16.53 -0.20
CA LEU A 512 -16.23 17.32 -1.38
C LEU A 512 -16.28 16.40 -2.59
N HIS A 513 -17.25 16.63 -3.46
CA HIS A 513 -17.33 15.94 -4.74
C HIS A 513 -16.61 16.76 -5.79
N ILE A 514 -15.53 16.22 -6.36
CA ILE A 514 -14.79 16.84 -7.47
C ILE A 514 -15.26 16.19 -8.76
N LEU A 515 -15.91 16.98 -9.60
CA LEU A 515 -16.53 16.54 -10.83
C LEU A 515 -16.25 17.53 -11.95
N GLY A 516 -16.07 17.00 -13.16
CA GLY A 516 -16.00 17.82 -14.37
C GLY A 516 -16.92 17.23 -15.43
N THR A 517 -18.22 17.52 -15.34
CA THR A 517 -19.14 17.21 -16.44
C THR A 517 -19.21 18.42 -17.37
N GLU A 518 -19.22 18.21 -18.69
CA GLU A 518 -19.32 19.31 -19.66
C GLU A 518 -20.62 20.13 -19.52
N GLU A 519 -21.70 19.52 -18.99
CA GLU A 519 -22.98 20.21 -18.75
C GLU A 519 -22.98 21.13 -17.52
N GLU A 520 -22.13 20.89 -16.51
CA GLU A 520 -22.03 21.73 -15.28
C GLU A 520 -20.71 22.54 -15.20
N ALA A 521 -19.72 22.15 -16.01
CA ALA A 521 -18.39 22.76 -16.20
C ALA A 521 -18.40 24.25 -16.54
N ALA A 522 -19.54 24.77 -17.00
CA ALA A 522 -19.72 26.20 -17.25
C ALA A 522 -19.66 27.02 -15.95
N THR A 523 -19.85 26.42 -14.75
CA THR A 523 -19.83 27.19 -13.48
C THR A 523 -19.27 26.51 -12.22
N ARG A 524 -19.14 25.18 -12.12
CA ARG A 524 -18.71 24.54 -10.87
C ARG A 524 -17.92 23.24 -11.09
N LEU A 525 -16.71 23.16 -10.52
CA LEU A 525 -15.79 21.99 -10.62
C LEU A 525 -15.83 21.08 -9.38
N GLU A 526 -16.48 21.55 -8.33
CA GLU A 526 -16.52 20.90 -7.04
C GLU A 526 -17.82 21.28 -6.31
N SER A 527 -18.42 20.33 -5.60
CA SER A 527 -19.65 20.57 -4.85
C SER A 527 -19.63 19.85 -3.52
N ASN A 528 -20.45 20.31 -2.57
CA ASN A 528 -20.65 19.60 -1.31
C ASN A 528 -21.83 18.64 -1.48
N SER A 529 -21.57 17.37 -1.19
CA SER A 529 -22.60 16.34 -1.08
C SER A 529 -22.79 15.96 0.39
N VAL A 530 -24.01 15.61 0.77
CA VAL A 530 -24.34 15.10 2.11
C VAL A 530 -24.83 13.67 1.93
N ASP A 531 -24.06 12.74 2.45
CA ASP A 531 -24.35 11.30 2.46
C ASP A 531 -24.80 10.70 1.10
N PRO A 532 -24.02 10.88 0.02
CA PRO A 532 -24.37 10.40 -1.32
C PRO A 532 -24.40 8.86 -1.42
N HIS A 533 -23.80 8.15 -0.45
CA HIS A 533 -23.68 6.69 -0.40
C HIS A 533 -24.54 6.04 0.70
N SER A 534 -25.62 6.71 1.12
CA SER A 534 -26.47 6.27 2.24
C SER A 534 -27.04 4.84 2.08
N ASP A 535 -27.49 4.47 0.87
CA ASP A 535 -28.01 3.12 0.59
C ASP A 535 -26.91 2.05 0.68
N LEU A 536 -25.73 2.34 0.13
CA LEU A 536 -24.56 1.47 0.21
C LEU A 536 -24.12 1.27 1.66
N LYS A 537 -23.98 2.38 2.40
CA LYS A 537 -23.60 2.38 3.81
C LYS A 537 -24.59 1.54 4.62
N LYS A 538 -25.89 1.77 4.46
CA LYS A 538 -26.92 1.02 5.18
C LYS A 538 -26.85 -0.48 4.89
N PHE A 539 -26.70 -0.86 3.63
CA PHE A 539 -26.60 -2.26 3.24
C PHE A 539 -25.41 -2.97 3.93
N TRP A 540 -24.22 -2.37 3.90
CA TRP A 540 -23.04 -2.97 4.52
C TRP A 540 -23.05 -2.86 6.04
N ASP A 541 -23.61 -1.81 6.63
CA ASP A 541 -23.78 -1.71 8.09
C ASP A 541 -24.62 -2.87 8.64
N GLU A 542 -25.66 -3.31 7.92
CA GLU A 542 -26.48 -4.46 8.31
C GLU A 542 -25.67 -5.77 8.30
N ILE A 543 -24.81 -5.98 7.29
CA ILE A 543 -23.93 -7.16 7.24
C ILE A 543 -22.86 -7.10 8.33
N TYR A 544 -22.18 -5.96 8.48
CA TYR A 544 -21.11 -5.81 9.45
C TYR A 544 -21.58 -5.81 10.90
N ALA A 545 -22.84 -5.45 11.17
CA ALA A 545 -23.40 -5.56 12.51
C ALA A 545 -23.43 -7.00 13.04
N GLU A 546 -23.51 -8.00 12.15
CA GLU A 546 -23.61 -9.42 12.50
C GLU A 546 -22.34 -10.22 12.16
N HIS A 547 -21.57 -9.80 11.15
CA HIS A 547 -20.52 -10.63 10.56
C HIS A 547 -19.13 -9.99 10.51
N PHE A 548 -18.93 -8.79 11.08
CA PHE A 548 -17.62 -8.16 11.04
C PHE A 548 -16.63 -8.85 11.98
N LEU A 549 -15.61 -9.49 11.43
CA LEU A 549 -14.63 -10.28 12.21
C LEU A 549 -13.95 -9.43 13.30
N ASP A 550 -13.54 -8.21 12.96
CA ASP A 550 -12.74 -7.38 13.86
C ASP A 550 -13.57 -6.81 15.04
N ALA A 551 -14.91 -6.95 15.03
CA ALA A 551 -15.75 -6.54 16.15
C ALA A 551 -15.64 -7.47 17.37
N GLU A 552 -15.24 -8.72 17.17
CA GLU A 552 -15.20 -9.74 18.23
C GLU A 552 -13.84 -9.83 18.94
N ASN A 553 -12.86 -8.98 18.58
CA ASN A 553 -11.47 -9.08 19.04
C ASN A 553 -10.85 -10.49 18.83
N SER A 554 -11.39 -11.25 17.88
CA SER A 554 -11.10 -12.68 17.69
C SER A 554 -9.98 -12.92 16.68
N TRP A 555 -8.97 -12.05 16.66
CA TRP A 555 -7.70 -12.31 15.96
C TRP A 555 -6.91 -13.31 16.79
N SER A 556 -7.40 -14.54 16.87
CA SER A 556 -6.76 -15.55 17.68
C SER A 556 -5.44 -15.94 17.01
N VAL A 557 -4.33 -15.50 17.56
CA VAL A 557 -3.05 -16.19 17.40
C VAL A 557 -3.18 -17.51 18.17
N GLN A 558 -3.83 -18.50 17.55
CA GLN A 558 -3.88 -19.86 18.08
C GLN A 558 -2.48 -20.46 17.88
N VAL A 559 -1.54 -20.14 18.77
CA VAL A 559 -0.42 -21.05 19.01
C VAL A 559 -1.07 -22.27 19.64
N LYS A 560 -1.12 -23.38 18.90
CA LYS A 560 -1.38 -24.67 19.54
C LYS A 560 -0.20 -24.93 20.47
N ASP A 561 -0.36 -24.63 21.75
CA ASP A 561 0.45 -25.26 22.77
C ASP A 561 0.13 -26.75 22.72
N ASP A 562 1.11 -27.56 22.28
CA ASP A 562 1.05 -29.03 22.29
C ASP A 562 1.10 -29.57 23.72
N ASP A 563 0.11 -29.21 24.54
CA ASP A 563 -0.10 -29.80 25.86
C ASP A 563 -1.59 -29.81 26.25
N ASP A 564 -2.43 -30.41 25.41
CA ASP A 564 -3.74 -30.89 25.88
C ASP A 564 -3.86 -32.40 25.67
N ASN A 565 -3.27 -33.12 26.63
CA ASN A 565 -3.67 -34.48 26.94
C ASN A 565 -4.30 -34.46 28.34
N THR A 566 -5.62 -34.45 28.37
CA THR A 566 -6.51 -34.86 29.48
C THR A 566 -6.52 -34.02 30.77
N GLU A 567 -7.67 -33.39 30.99
CA GLU A 567 -8.30 -32.96 32.27
C GLU A 567 -7.38 -32.40 33.38
N LEU A 568 -7.63 -31.14 33.79
CA LEU A 568 -8.17 -30.78 35.13
C LEU A 568 -8.25 -29.25 35.32
N VAL A 569 -9.43 -28.81 35.74
CA VAL A 569 -9.89 -27.50 36.22
C VAL A 569 -8.85 -26.63 36.95
N GLU A 570 -8.82 -25.32 36.62
CA GLU A 570 -8.55 -24.25 37.62
C GLU A 570 -9.67 -23.18 37.57
N GLU A 571 -10.49 -23.15 38.63
CA GLU A 571 -11.38 -22.05 38.97
C GLU A 571 -10.66 -20.99 39.82
N ASN A 572 -11.03 -19.73 39.60
CA ASN A 572 -10.69 -18.52 40.37
C ASN A 572 -10.78 -18.69 41.91
N PRO A 573 -9.85 -18.11 42.70
CA PRO A 573 -9.96 -18.12 44.16
C PRO A 573 -10.77 -16.94 44.68
N THR A 574 -12.08 -17.09 44.87
CA THR A 574 -12.84 -16.30 45.88
C THR A 574 -13.98 -17.11 46.51
N ALA A 575 -13.78 -17.61 47.74
CA ALA A 575 -14.74 -17.68 48.87
C ALA A 575 -14.42 -18.84 49.84
N ALA A 576 -14.74 -18.62 51.12
CA ALA A 576 -14.45 -19.45 52.28
C ALA A 576 -15.21 -20.80 52.34
N PRO A 577 -14.80 -21.77 53.18
CA PRO A 577 -15.22 -23.18 53.06
C PRO A 577 -16.47 -23.51 53.88
N ASP A 578 -17.22 -24.51 53.42
CA ASP A 578 -18.05 -25.34 54.31
C ASP A 578 -18.09 -26.80 53.81
N ASP A 579 -17.95 -27.72 54.76
CA ASP A 579 -17.73 -29.16 54.63
C ASP A 579 -18.96 -29.95 54.13
N ASN A 580 -18.77 -30.93 53.24
CA ASN A 580 -18.96 -32.37 53.56
C ASN A 580 -18.89 -33.33 52.35
N ALA A 581 -18.17 -34.42 52.62
CA ALA A 581 -18.08 -35.73 51.97
C ALA A 581 -19.31 -36.28 51.22
N THR A 582 -19.09 -37.04 50.13
CA THR A 582 -19.02 -38.52 50.12
C THR A 582 -18.80 -39.08 48.71
N ASP A 583 -18.14 -40.24 48.67
CA ASP A 583 -17.49 -40.94 47.54
C ASP A 583 -18.43 -42.08 46.98
N PRO A 584 -18.00 -43.00 46.08
CA PRO A 584 -18.40 -43.22 44.67
C PRO A 584 -19.21 -44.57 44.51
N PRO A 585 -19.09 -45.48 43.50
CA PRO A 585 -18.48 -45.51 42.14
C PRO A 585 -19.37 -46.20 41.04
N THR A 586 -18.90 -46.30 39.78
CA THR A 586 -18.63 -47.58 39.05
C THR A 586 -18.49 -47.43 37.52
N THR A 587 -17.36 -47.93 37.01
CA THR A 587 -16.95 -48.43 35.67
C THR A 587 -17.78 -49.66 35.17
N PRO A 588 -17.49 -50.40 34.05
CA PRO A 588 -16.60 -50.17 32.87
C PRO A 588 -17.16 -50.64 31.47
N SER A 589 -16.38 -50.35 30.41
CA SER A 589 -15.96 -51.17 29.24
C SER A 589 -16.92 -52.04 28.41
N GLY A 590 -16.71 -52.01 27.08
CA GLY A 590 -17.00 -53.11 26.17
C GLY A 590 -16.46 -52.87 24.76
N ASP A 591 -15.36 -53.54 24.42
CA ASP A 591 -14.81 -53.78 23.07
C ASP A 591 -15.72 -54.71 22.25
N ASP A 592 -15.67 -54.63 20.92
CA ASP A 592 -15.56 -55.83 20.05
C ASP A 592 -15.33 -55.47 18.55
N ASP A 593 -14.44 -56.27 17.96
CA ASP A 593 -13.83 -56.22 16.62
C ASP A 593 -14.67 -56.81 15.46
N ASP A 594 -14.21 -56.49 14.24
CA ASP A 594 -14.12 -57.34 13.02
C ASP A 594 -15.24 -57.28 11.93
N PRO A 595 -15.00 -57.72 10.67
CA PRO A 595 -14.80 -56.83 9.52
C PRO A 595 -15.66 -57.25 8.31
N THR A 596 -15.58 -56.57 7.16
CA THR A 596 -15.71 -57.21 5.83
C THR A 596 -15.39 -56.25 4.68
N THR A 597 -14.92 -56.85 3.59
CA THR A 597 -14.07 -56.31 2.53
C THR A 597 -14.79 -55.90 1.23
N THR A 598 -14.28 -54.81 0.62
CA THR A 598 -14.09 -54.50 -0.84
C THR A 598 -15.30 -54.19 -1.76
N PRO A 599 -15.13 -53.48 -2.92
CA PRO A 599 -13.91 -52.89 -3.52
C PRO A 599 -14.02 -51.40 -3.99
N ALA A 600 -12.86 -50.84 -4.34
CA ALA A 600 -12.64 -49.51 -4.92
C ALA A 600 -13.26 -49.28 -6.33
N PRO A 601 -13.23 -48.02 -6.80
CA PRO A 601 -12.34 -47.72 -7.92
C PRO A 601 -11.43 -46.48 -7.73
N SER A 602 -10.18 -46.65 -8.18
CA SER A 602 -9.19 -45.65 -8.62
C SER A 602 -9.80 -44.66 -9.64
N SER A 603 -9.33 -43.43 -9.94
CA SER A 603 -8.03 -42.74 -9.86
C SER A 603 -8.23 -41.33 -10.43
N ALA A 604 -7.48 -40.32 -9.97
CA ALA A 604 -6.92 -39.25 -10.81
C ALA A 604 -5.86 -38.43 -10.03
N SER A 605 -4.76 -39.10 -9.69
CA SER A 605 -3.48 -38.46 -9.34
C SER A 605 -2.59 -38.52 -10.58
N THR A 606 -2.63 -37.50 -11.43
CA THR A 606 -1.65 -37.28 -12.50
C THR A 606 -1.74 -35.85 -13.05
N ALA A 607 -1.12 -34.89 -12.37
CA ALA A 607 -0.76 -33.59 -12.96
C ALA A 607 0.59 -33.03 -12.45
N VAL A 608 1.38 -33.83 -11.73
CA VAL A 608 2.76 -33.48 -11.33
C VAL A 608 3.68 -34.47 -12.04
N GLY A 609 4.20 -34.10 -13.21
CA GLY A 609 5.08 -34.99 -13.98
C GLY A 609 5.35 -34.62 -15.44
N TYR A 610 4.74 -33.56 -16.00
CA TYR A 610 4.99 -33.15 -17.39
C TYR A 610 5.65 -31.77 -17.58
N THR A 611 5.92 -31.01 -16.51
CA THR A 611 6.53 -29.67 -16.65
C THR A 611 8.06 -29.73 -16.78
N PHE A 612 8.73 -30.77 -16.27
CA PHE A 612 10.20 -30.86 -16.29
C PHE A 612 10.83 -31.36 -17.61
N LEU A 613 10.03 -31.88 -18.55
CA LEU A 613 10.54 -32.31 -19.87
C LEU A 613 10.31 -31.30 -20.99
N ILE A 614 9.46 -30.28 -20.78
CA ILE A 614 9.21 -29.21 -21.78
C ILE A 614 10.26 -28.09 -21.66
N ILE A 615 10.82 -27.87 -20.46
CA ILE A 615 11.87 -26.86 -20.21
C ILE A 615 13.18 -27.20 -20.94
N SER A 616 13.47 -28.48 -21.20
CA SER A 616 14.67 -28.90 -21.95
C SER A 616 14.53 -28.79 -23.47
N ALA A 617 13.31 -28.71 -24.01
CA ALA A 617 13.08 -28.55 -25.46
C ALA A 617 13.05 -27.08 -25.89
N TYR A 618 12.56 -26.18 -25.03
CA TYR A 618 12.55 -24.73 -25.32
C TYR A 618 13.95 -24.10 -25.19
N ALA A 619 14.79 -24.56 -24.26
CA ALA A 619 16.19 -24.11 -24.15
C ALA A 619 17.09 -24.50 -25.34
N LEU A 620 16.64 -25.46 -26.18
CA LEU A 620 17.34 -25.86 -27.41
C LEU A 620 16.84 -25.13 -28.67
N LEU A 621 15.59 -24.64 -28.66
CA LEU A 621 15.04 -23.83 -29.76
C LEU A 621 15.54 -22.37 -29.69
N ASP A 622 15.78 -21.84 -28.49
CA ASP A 622 16.26 -20.46 -28.31
C ASP A 622 17.72 -20.28 -28.77
N LYS A 623 18.53 -21.34 -28.72
CA LYS A 623 19.90 -21.35 -29.28
C LYS A 623 19.94 -21.40 -30.81
N PHE A 624 18.85 -21.75 -31.50
CA PHE A 624 18.79 -21.72 -32.96
C PHE A 624 18.41 -20.35 -33.53
N HIS A 625 17.71 -19.51 -32.76
CA HIS A 625 17.41 -18.12 -33.17
C HIS A 625 18.57 -17.14 -32.93
N ILE A 626 19.43 -17.39 -31.94
CA ILE A 626 20.61 -16.55 -31.67
C ILE A 626 21.72 -16.73 -32.72
N ILE A 627 21.76 -17.85 -33.46
CA ILE A 627 22.79 -18.10 -34.49
C ILE A 627 22.41 -17.55 -35.89
N GLN A 628 21.16 -17.13 -36.12
CA GLN A 628 20.76 -16.47 -37.38
C GLN A 628 20.82 -14.93 -37.36
N LEU A 629 21.16 -14.32 -36.23
CA LEU A 629 21.37 -12.87 -36.10
C LEU A 629 22.86 -12.46 -36.09
N LEU A 630 23.78 -13.43 -36.27
CA LEU A 630 25.23 -13.20 -36.29
C LEU A 630 25.95 -13.84 -37.51
N LEU A 631 25.23 -14.04 -38.61
CA LEU A 631 25.74 -14.22 -39.98
C LEU A 631 25.01 -13.26 -40.91
#